data_AF-A0AAN6BQ54-F1
#
_entry.id   AF-A0AAN6BQ54-F1
#
_cell.length_a   1.000
_cell.length_b   1.000
_cell.length_c   1.000
_cell.angle_alpha   90.00
_cell.angle_beta   90.00
_cell.angle_gamma   90.00
#
_symmetry.space_group_name_H-M   'P 1'
#
loop_
_entity.id
_entity.type
_entity.pdbx_description
1 polymer ?
#
loop_
_entity_poly.entity_id
_entity_poly.type
_entity_poly.pdbx_seq_one_letter_code
_entity_poly.pdbx_strand_id
1 'polypeptide(L)'
;MTLYWGSWRNLSDYATTLGINERMWTMQNAQPRMNHYRSNTDPEMPSEYIDLIEKYLRVVPHLTQYDYDAGSADLLQPTVWHSDLHLNNVYVGLNTGTMTDIIDWQHTTVAPLILQARKEEKKLHEEKMENRDYVERLMAEFQEAGILPADGIVDPQGYENMQKTNYMQKEKFMSLAESEEQREWMDKICPYQDRPEEA
;
A
#
# COMPACT_ATOMS: atom_id res chain seq x y z
N MET A 1 28.16 17.59 -9.17
CA MET A 1 27.55 17.05 -7.94
C MET A 1 27.99 15.60 -7.82
N THR A 2 28.65 15.22 -6.74
CA THR A 2 29.14 13.83 -6.56
C THR A 2 28.15 13.10 -5.67
N LEU A 3 27.15 12.47 -6.29
CA LEU A 3 26.24 11.56 -5.57
C LEU A 3 27.02 10.30 -5.17
N TYR A 4 26.72 9.74 -4.00
CA TYR A 4 27.32 8.49 -3.55
C TYR A 4 26.54 7.32 -4.17
N TRP A 5 27.17 6.61 -5.11
CA TRP A 5 26.57 5.55 -5.91
C TRP A 5 26.73 4.14 -5.32
N GLY A 6 27.29 4.04 -4.11
CA GLY A 6 27.31 2.80 -3.34
C GLY A 6 28.67 2.12 -3.20
N SER A 7 28.72 1.37 -2.11
CA SER A 7 29.56 0.23 -1.71
C SER A 7 29.19 0.01 -0.23
N TRP A 8 27.88 -0.12 0.02
CA TRP A 8 27.31 -0.10 1.36
C TRP A 8 27.69 -1.39 2.07
N ARG A 9 28.30 -1.28 3.25
CA ARG A 9 28.76 -2.45 4.00
C ARG A 9 27.69 -2.98 4.93
N ASN A 10 26.70 -2.15 5.24
CA ASN A 10 25.60 -2.45 6.13
C ASN A 10 24.39 -1.55 5.81
N LEU A 11 23.25 -1.82 6.46
CA LEU A 11 22.01 -1.08 6.28
C LEU A 11 22.13 0.40 6.69
N SER A 12 22.94 0.71 7.70
CA SER A 12 23.20 2.09 8.16
C SER A 12 23.87 2.92 7.08
N ASP A 13 24.87 2.35 6.39
CA ASP A 13 25.59 3.01 5.30
C ASP A 13 24.64 3.32 4.14
N TYR A 14 23.76 2.36 3.78
CA TYR A 14 22.74 2.55 2.74
C TYR A 14 21.77 3.67 3.10
N ALA A 15 21.13 3.58 4.27
CA ALA A 15 20.16 4.55 4.75
C ALA A 15 20.77 5.95 4.92
N THR A 16 21.98 6.04 5.46
CA THR A 16 22.71 7.31 5.59
C THR A 16 23.00 7.92 4.22
N THR A 17 23.44 7.09 3.26
CA THR A 17 23.72 7.54 1.89
C THR A 17 22.48 8.09 1.20
N LEU A 18 21.32 7.45 1.37
CA LEU A 18 20.04 7.94 0.86
C LEU A 18 19.74 9.35 1.39
N GLY A 19 19.78 9.54 2.71
CA GLY A 19 19.51 10.84 3.31
C GLY A 19 20.49 11.93 2.88
N ILE A 20 21.78 11.60 2.78
CA ILE A 20 22.82 12.54 2.31
C ILE A 20 22.58 12.94 0.85
N ASN A 21 22.32 11.96 -0.03
CA ASN A 21 22.04 12.22 -1.44
C ASN A 21 20.79 13.09 -1.61
N GLU A 22 19.70 12.78 -0.89
CA GLU A 22 18.46 13.55 -0.92
C GLU A 22 18.67 14.98 -0.41
N ARG A 23 19.42 15.15 0.69
CA ARG A 23 19.77 16.47 1.22
C ARG A 23 20.57 17.29 0.21
N MET A 24 21.59 16.69 -0.40
CA MET A 24 22.39 17.37 -1.42
C MET A 24 21.52 17.80 -2.60
N TRP A 25 20.65 16.90 -3.10
CA TRP A 25 19.74 17.19 -4.20
C TRP A 25 18.80 18.34 -3.86
N THR A 26 18.20 18.29 -2.67
CA THR A 26 17.27 19.29 -2.16
C THR A 26 17.92 20.66 -2.08
N MET A 27 19.13 20.75 -1.53
CA MET A 27 19.86 22.02 -1.41
C MET A 27 20.14 22.69 -2.77
N GLN A 28 20.25 21.93 -3.86
CA GLN A 28 20.63 22.45 -5.17
C GLN A 28 19.44 22.67 -6.10
N ASN A 29 18.39 21.85 -5.98
CA ASN A 29 17.36 21.75 -7.01
C ASN A 29 15.93 21.88 -6.48
N ALA A 30 15.69 21.72 -5.17
CA ALA A 30 14.32 21.70 -4.68
C ALA A 30 13.67 23.09 -4.76
N GLN A 31 12.41 23.08 -5.17
CA GLN A 31 11.51 24.22 -5.14
C GLN A 31 10.39 23.94 -4.14
N PRO A 32 9.72 24.99 -3.62
CA PRO A 32 8.53 24.80 -2.80
C PRO A 32 7.51 23.91 -3.49
N ARG A 33 6.97 22.93 -2.78
CA ARG A 33 6.02 21.95 -3.33
C ARG A 33 4.86 21.73 -2.39
N MET A 34 3.71 21.36 -2.92
CA MET A 34 2.57 20.99 -2.08
C MET A 34 2.84 19.65 -1.39
N ASN A 35 2.70 19.61 -0.06
CA ASN A 35 2.78 18.40 0.74
C ASN A 35 1.52 18.27 1.58
N HIS A 36 0.55 17.49 1.09
CA HIS A 36 -0.77 17.29 1.72
C HIS A 36 -0.72 16.62 3.10
N TYR A 37 0.38 15.95 3.45
CA TYR A 37 0.59 15.42 4.79
C TYR A 37 0.99 16.50 5.80
N ARG A 38 1.50 17.64 5.33
CA ARG A 38 1.88 18.81 6.13
C ARG A 38 0.76 19.85 6.16
N SER A 39 0.27 20.26 4.99
CA SER A 39 -0.77 21.28 4.83
C SER A 39 -1.52 21.09 3.51
N ASN A 40 -2.81 21.44 3.49
CA ASN A 40 -3.61 21.45 2.28
C ASN A 40 -3.57 22.80 1.54
N THR A 41 -3.02 23.84 2.17
CA THR A 41 -3.05 25.22 1.69
C THR A 41 -1.66 25.77 1.41
N ASP A 42 -0.67 25.36 2.20
CA ASP A 42 0.66 25.98 2.18
C ASP A 42 1.70 25.01 1.64
N PRO A 43 2.52 25.44 0.66
CA PRO A 43 3.61 24.62 0.17
C PRO A 43 4.66 24.39 1.26
N GLU A 44 5.25 23.19 1.27
CA GLU A 44 6.45 22.87 2.02
C GLU A 44 7.65 23.56 1.38
N MET A 45 8.38 24.33 2.20
CA MET A 45 9.62 24.96 1.74
C MET A 45 10.77 23.96 1.74
N PRO A 46 11.76 24.10 0.82
CA PRO A 46 12.93 23.22 0.79
C PRO A 46 13.68 23.13 2.13
N SER A 47 13.71 24.20 2.92
CA SER A 47 14.30 24.21 4.26
C SER A 47 13.59 23.26 5.23
N GLU A 48 12.26 23.18 5.18
CA GLU A 48 11.49 22.28 6.03
C GLU A 48 11.74 20.82 5.65
N TYR A 49 11.90 20.55 4.35
CA TYR A 49 12.26 19.23 3.87
C TYR A 49 13.68 18.83 4.28
N ILE A 50 14.64 19.77 4.23
CA ILE A 50 16.00 19.56 4.76
C ILE A 50 15.97 19.23 6.25
N ASP A 51 15.19 19.96 7.06
CA ASP A 51 15.03 19.69 8.49
C ASP A 51 14.50 18.27 8.75
N LEU A 52 13.57 17.79 7.91
CA LEU A 52 13.06 16.43 7.98
C LEU A 52 14.15 15.39 7.66
N ILE A 53 14.94 15.63 6.61
CA ILE A 53 16.06 14.75 6.23
C ILE A 53 17.12 14.71 7.35
N GLU A 54 17.41 15.84 8.00
CA GLU A 54 18.35 15.88 9.13
C GLU A 54 17.83 15.11 10.35
N LYS A 55 16.51 15.14 10.62
CA LYS A 55 15.89 14.28 11.64
C LYS A 55 16.00 12.81 11.26
N TYR A 56 15.72 12.46 10.01
CA TYR A 56 15.90 11.10 9.51
C TYR A 56 17.33 10.60 9.75
N LEU A 57 18.36 11.38 9.35
CA LEU A 57 19.76 11.02 9.53
C LEU A 57 20.15 10.78 10.99
N ARG A 58 19.53 11.47 11.96
CA ARG A 58 19.75 11.22 13.39
C ARG A 58 19.15 9.90 13.87
N VAL A 59 18.08 9.45 13.22
CA VAL A 59 17.34 8.23 13.60
C VAL A 59 17.92 6.99 12.92
N VAL A 60 18.55 7.13 11.75
CA VAL A 60 19.14 6.02 10.97
C VAL A 60 20.00 5.07 11.83
N PRO A 61 20.97 5.52 12.64
CA PRO A 61 21.82 4.63 13.42
C PRO A 61 21.07 3.80 14.45
N HIS A 62 19.85 4.19 14.81
CA HIS A 62 18.99 3.47 15.75
C HIS A 62 18.07 2.47 15.05
N LEU A 63 17.65 2.76 13.81
CA LEU A 63 16.82 1.84 13.00
C LEU A 63 17.63 0.66 12.46
N THR A 64 18.94 0.84 12.30
CA THR A 64 19.81 -0.13 11.63
C THR A 64 20.70 -0.92 12.61
N GLN A 65 20.36 -0.96 13.90
CA GLN A 65 21.15 -1.64 14.95
C GLN A 65 21.03 -3.17 14.94
N TYR A 66 20.41 -3.76 13.92
CA TYR A 66 20.30 -5.20 13.83
C TYR A 66 21.67 -5.85 13.69
N ASP A 67 21.94 -6.81 14.57
CA ASP A 67 23.16 -7.61 14.54
C ASP A 67 22.98 -8.66 13.44
N TYR A 68 23.62 -8.38 12.32
CA TYR A 68 23.55 -9.17 11.10
C TYR A 68 24.61 -10.26 11.18
N ASP A 69 24.18 -11.52 11.29
CA ASP A 69 25.09 -12.67 11.26
C ASP A 69 25.71 -12.86 9.86
N ALA A 70 26.72 -13.73 9.75
CA ALA A 70 27.39 -13.99 8.47
C ALA A 70 26.44 -14.46 7.35
N GLY A 71 25.26 -15.00 7.67
CA GLY A 71 24.24 -15.41 6.70
C GLY A 71 23.39 -14.25 6.16
N SER A 72 23.36 -13.12 6.85
CA SER A 72 22.59 -11.94 6.45
C SER A 72 23.33 -10.97 5.52
N ALA A 73 24.62 -11.21 5.26
CA ALA A 73 25.39 -10.45 4.28
C ALA A 73 24.75 -10.50 2.88
N ASP A 74 24.21 -11.66 2.48
CA ASP A 74 23.52 -11.85 1.21
C ASP A 74 22.19 -11.08 1.12
N LEU A 75 21.57 -10.75 2.27
CA LEU A 75 20.34 -9.96 2.33
C LEU A 75 20.61 -8.45 2.26
N LEU A 76 21.82 -8.04 2.61
CA LEU A 76 22.25 -6.65 2.60
C LEU A 76 22.90 -6.22 1.27
N GLN A 77 23.20 -7.19 0.39
CA GLN A 77 23.84 -6.90 -0.89
C GLN A 77 22.96 -5.99 -1.77
N PRO A 78 23.55 -5.02 -2.48
CA PRO A 78 22.83 -4.21 -3.46
C PRO A 78 22.19 -5.11 -4.51
N THR A 79 20.86 -5.20 -4.49
CA THR A 79 20.11 -6.10 -5.37
C THR A 79 19.19 -5.26 -6.24
N VAL A 80 19.25 -5.50 -7.55
CA VAL A 80 18.27 -4.99 -8.49
C VAL A 80 17.02 -5.87 -8.36
N TRP A 81 15.87 -5.29 -8.02
CA TRP A 81 14.60 -6.01 -7.95
C TRP A 81 13.55 -5.37 -8.85
N HIS A 82 13.03 -6.14 -9.82
CA HIS A 82 11.96 -5.67 -10.69
C HIS A 82 10.63 -5.65 -9.91
N SER A 83 10.27 -4.50 -9.35
CA SER A 83 9.09 -4.35 -8.48
C SER A 83 7.77 -4.64 -9.18
N ASP A 84 7.72 -4.49 -10.51
CA ASP A 84 6.52 -4.71 -11.34
C ASP A 84 6.65 -5.90 -12.29
N LEU A 85 7.22 -7.00 -11.78
CA LEU A 85 7.45 -8.18 -12.60
C LEU A 85 6.15 -8.99 -12.72
N HIS A 86 5.47 -8.81 -13.84
CA HIS A 86 4.28 -9.59 -14.23
C HIS A 86 4.42 -10.11 -15.67
N LEU A 87 3.55 -11.05 -16.08
CA LEU A 87 3.65 -11.72 -17.38
C LEU A 87 3.65 -10.76 -18.59
N ASN A 88 2.98 -9.61 -18.50
CA ASN A 88 3.00 -8.63 -19.61
C ASN A 88 4.38 -7.95 -19.78
N ASN A 89 5.25 -8.02 -18.79
CA ASN A 89 6.62 -7.49 -18.81
C ASN A 89 7.66 -8.57 -19.15
N VAL A 90 7.21 -9.79 -19.47
CA VAL A 90 8.06 -10.94 -19.77
C VAL A 90 7.75 -11.46 -21.17
N TYR A 91 8.75 -11.44 -22.04
CA TYR A 91 8.65 -12.02 -23.36
C TYR A 91 9.16 -13.46 -23.36
N VAL A 92 8.45 -14.32 -24.07
CA VAL A 92 8.79 -15.73 -24.24
C VAL A 92 8.97 -16.00 -25.74
N GLY A 93 10.09 -16.63 -26.08
CA GLY A 93 10.39 -17.00 -27.46
C GLY A 93 9.39 -18.05 -27.94
N LEU A 94 8.63 -17.74 -28.99
CA LEU A 94 7.60 -18.64 -29.54
C LEU A 94 8.14 -20.02 -29.95
N ASN A 95 9.43 -20.08 -30.33
CA ASN A 95 10.06 -21.31 -30.81
C ASN A 95 10.70 -22.15 -29.69
N THR A 96 11.01 -21.53 -28.55
CA THR A 96 11.78 -22.17 -27.46
C THR A 96 10.96 -22.35 -26.18
N GLY A 97 9.87 -21.59 -26.02
CA GLY A 97 9.11 -21.54 -24.77
C GLY A 97 9.90 -20.97 -23.59
N THR A 98 11.05 -20.35 -23.85
CA THR A 98 11.93 -19.77 -22.83
C THR A 98 11.73 -18.26 -22.75
N MET A 99 11.85 -17.70 -21.56
CA MET A 99 11.93 -16.25 -21.38
C MET A 99 13.09 -15.68 -22.19
N THR A 100 12.83 -14.69 -23.03
CA THR A 100 13.85 -14.03 -23.87
C THR A 100 14.19 -12.66 -23.33
N ASP A 101 13.18 -11.89 -22.91
CA ASP A 101 13.36 -10.49 -22.54
C ASP A 101 12.44 -10.10 -21.38
N ILE A 102 12.92 -9.16 -20.55
CA ILE A 102 12.14 -8.49 -19.50
C ILE A 102 12.19 -6.99 -19.79
N ILE A 103 11.05 -6.34 -19.82
CA ILE A 103 10.92 -4.90 -20.07
C ILE A 103 10.42 -4.17 -18.82
N ASP A 104 10.22 -2.85 -18.92
CA ASP A 104 9.58 -2.01 -17.90
C ASP A 104 10.45 -1.69 -16.65
N TRP A 105 11.77 -1.65 -16.85
CA TRP A 105 12.74 -1.42 -15.77
C TRP A 105 12.81 0.02 -15.24
N GLN A 106 12.11 1.00 -15.84
CA GLN A 106 12.33 2.43 -15.55
C GLN A 106 11.98 2.87 -14.12
N HIS A 107 11.28 2.03 -13.36
CA HIS A 107 10.96 2.26 -11.95
C HIS A 107 11.74 1.36 -10.99
N THR A 108 12.67 0.55 -11.50
CA THR A 108 13.48 -0.34 -10.69
C THR A 108 14.54 0.43 -9.90
N THR A 109 14.69 0.09 -8.63
CA THR A 109 15.72 0.65 -7.74
C THR A 109 16.72 -0.43 -7.32
N VAL A 110 17.92 0.01 -6.96
CA VAL A 110 18.92 -0.86 -6.32
C VAL A 110 18.83 -0.63 -4.82
N ALA A 111 18.48 -1.67 -4.08
CA ALA A 111 18.41 -1.61 -2.62
C ALA A 111 18.87 -2.94 -2.01
N PRO A 112 19.18 -2.98 -0.70
CA PRO A 112 19.31 -4.22 0.04
C PRO A 112 18.09 -5.14 -0.15
N LEU A 113 18.29 -6.43 -0.40
CA LEU A 113 17.20 -7.40 -0.63
C LEU A 113 16.20 -7.44 0.55
N ILE A 114 16.68 -7.27 1.78
CA ILE A 114 15.84 -7.22 3.00
C ILE A 114 14.78 -6.10 2.94
N LEU A 115 15.06 -4.99 2.25
CA LEU A 115 14.11 -3.89 2.11
C LEU A 115 13.15 -4.08 0.94
N GLN A 116 13.42 -5.04 0.05
CA GLN A 116 12.65 -5.29 -1.17
C GLN A 116 11.67 -6.46 -1.01
N ALA A 117 11.89 -7.34 -0.03
CA ALA A 117 11.05 -8.52 0.22
C ALA A 117 9.72 -8.18 0.93
N ARG A 118 8.70 -7.74 0.17
CA ARG A 118 7.35 -7.41 0.67
C ARG A 118 6.40 -8.62 0.76
N LYS A 119 6.78 -9.70 1.45
CA LYS A 119 5.95 -10.92 1.48
C LYS A 119 4.56 -10.73 2.12
N GLU A 120 4.42 -9.82 3.08
CA GLU A 120 3.19 -9.64 3.86
C GLU A 120 2.19 -8.69 3.19
N GLU A 121 2.66 -7.61 2.55
CA GLU A 121 1.78 -6.68 1.83
C GLU A 121 1.10 -7.32 0.62
N LYS A 122 1.79 -8.22 -0.08
CA LYS A 122 1.23 -8.91 -1.25
C LYS A 122 0.07 -9.83 -0.87
N LYS A 123 0.22 -10.59 0.21
CA LYS A 123 -0.85 -11.45 0.74
C LYS A 123 -2.05 -10.62 1.21
N LEU A 124 -1.81 -9.51 1.91
CA LEU A 124 -2.88 -8.62 2.37
C LEU A 124 -3.57 -7.90 1.20
N HIS A 125 -2.84 -7.59 0.12
CA HIS A 125 -3.42 -7.01 -1.10
C HIS A 125 -4.28 -8.03 -1.85
N GLU A 126 -3.82 -9.27 -2.01
CA GLU A 126 -4.57 -10.37 -2.62
C GLU A 126 -5.88 -10.64 -1.84
N GLU A 127 -5.82 -10.77 -0.51
CA GLU A 127 -7.00 -10.93 0.35
C GLU A 127 -7.96 -9.73 0.28
N LYS A 128 -7.45 -8.49 0.15
CA LYS A 128 -8.28 -7.29 -0.03
C LYS A 128 -8.95 -7.22 -1.40
N MET A 129 -8.28 -7.69 -2.45
CA MET A 129 -8.82 -7.69 -3.82
C MET A 129 -9.91 -8.75 -3.99
N GLU A 130 -9.75 -9.94 -3.40
CA GLU A 130 -10.82 -10.95 -3.38
C GLU A 130 -12.08 -10.45 -2.66
N ASN A 131 -11.91 -9.72 -1.56
CA ASN A 131 -13.02 -9.09 -0.85
C ASN A 131 -13.68 -7.95 -1.66
N ARG A 132 -12.90 -7.20 -2.46
CA ARG A 132 -13.41 -6.12 -3.32
C ARG A 132 -14.33 -6.66 -4.41
N ASP A 133 -13.95 -7.74 -5.10
CA ASP A 133 -14.75 -8.33 -6.18
C ASP A 133 -16.08 -8.93 -5.66
N TYR A 134 -16.10 -9.38 -4.41
CA TYR A 134 -17.33 -9.82 -3.74
C TYR A 134 -18.24 -8.62 -3.40
N VAL A 135 -17.67 -7.57 -2.80
CA VAL A 135 -18.41 -6.35 -2.44
C VAL A 135 -18.94 -5.64 -3.69
N GLU A 136 -18.17 -5.56 -4.78
CA GLU A 136 -18.60 -4.91 -6.03
C GLU A 136 -19.81 -5.60 -6.67
N ARG A 137 -19.84 -6.94 -6.68
CA ARG A 137 -21.01 -7.70 -7.15
C ARG A 137 -22.24 -7.48 -6.26
N LEU A 138 -22.06 -7.50 -4.94
CA LEU A 138 -23.15 -7.25 -4.00
C LEU A 138 -23.74 -5.83 -4.16
N MET A 139 -22.87 -4.83 -4.35
CA MET A 139 -23.29 -3.45 -4.57
C MET A 139 -24.05 -3.29 -5.89
N ALA A 140 -23.64 -3.99 -6.96
CA ALA A 140 -24.35 -4.00 -8.24
C ALA A 140 -25.74 -4.62 -8.11
N GLU A 141 -25.88 -5.76 -7.42
CA GLU A 141 -27.18 -6.40 -7.17
C GLU A 141 -28.12 -5.48 -6.36
N PHE A 142 -27.59 -4.74 -5.39
CA PHE A 142 -28.39 -3.78 -4.61
C PHE A 142 -28.83 -2.57 -5.43
N GLN A 143 -28.03 -2.12 -6.40
CA GLN A 143 -28.43 -1.07 -7.34
C GLN A 143 -29.51 -1.57 -8.32
N GLU A 144 -29.37 -2.79 -8.86
CA GLU A 144 -30.38 -3.39 -9.76
C GLU A 144 -31.72 -3.63 -9.06
N ALA A 145 -31.70 -4.03 -7.78
CA ALA A 145 -32.89 -4.21 -6.98
C ALA A 145 -33.53 -2.87 -6.53
N GLY A 146 -32.93 -1.73 -6.85
CA GLY A 146 -33.41 -0.39 -6.46
C GLY A 146 -33.25 -0.09 -4.97
N ILE A 147 -32.40 -0.84 -4.27
CA ILE A 147 -32.15 -0.75 -2.83
C ILE A 147 -31.11 0.34 -2.56
N LEU A 148 -30.07 0.42 -3.40
CA LEU A 148 -29.09 1.50 -3.36
C LEU A 148 -29.28 2.44 -4.55
N PRO A 149 -29.38 3.76 -4.31
CA PRO A 149 -29.28 4.76 -5.37
C PRO A 149 -27.96 4.62 -6.12
N ALA A 150 -27.96 4.91 -7.42
CA ALA A 150 -26.77 4.80 -8.27
C ALA A 150 -25.61 5.71 -7.81
N ASP A 151 -25.93 6.80 -7.09
CA ASP A 151 -24.97 7.75 -6.53
C ASP A 151 -24.60 7.46 -5.05
N GLY A 152 -25.20 6.43 -4.44
CA GLY A 152 -24.91 6.01 -3.07
C GLY A 152 -25.39 6.97 -1.96
N ILE A 153 -26.21 7.99 -2.30
CA ILE A 153 -26.68 9.00 -1.35
C ILE A 153 -28.15 8.76 -1.02
N VAL A 154 -28.48 8.64 0.28
CA VAL A 154 -29.85 8.45 0.76
C VAL A 154 -30.45 9.79 1.16
N ASP A 155 -31.62 10.13 0.62
CA ASP A 155 -32.36 11.34 1.01
C ASP A 155 -32.78 11.27 2.51
N PRO A 156 -32.64 12.34 3.30
CA PRO A 156 -33.04 12.37 4.70
C PRO A 156 -34.49 11.93 4.97
N GLN A 157 -35.42 12.18 4.06
CA GLN A 157 -36.82 11.74 4.18
C GLN A 157 -37.00 10.22 3.96
N GLY A 158 -36.05 9.59 3.28
CA GLY A 158 -36.01 8.14 3.04
C GLY A 158 -35.18 7.35 4.06
N TYR A 159 -34.51 8.03 4.99
CA TYR A 159 -33.54 7.43 5.91
C TYR A 159 -34.15 6.32 6.79
N GLU A 160 -35.33 6.54 7.37
CA GLU A 160 -35.99 5.52 8.21
C GLU A 160 -36.35 4.26 7.42
N ASN A 161 -36.80 4.42 6.18
CA ASN A 161 -37.11 3.29 5.30
C ASN A 161 -35.83 2.54 4.92
N MET A 162 -34.74 3.27 4.68
CA MET A 162 -33.43 2.67 4.41
C MET A 162 -32.88 1.90 5.62
N GLN A 163 -33.00 2.44 6.83
CA GLN A 163 -32.60 1.72 8.05
C GLN A 163 -33.37 0.42 8.24
N LYS A 164 -34.69 0.43 8.00
CA LYS A 164 -35.53 -0.78 8.04
C LYS A 164 -35.08 -1.81 6.99
N THR A 165 -34.78 -1.36 5.78
CA THR A 165 -34.28 -2.24 4.71
C THR A 165 -32.92 -2.83 5.05
N ASN A 166 -31.97 -2.02 5.55
CA ASN A 166 -30.65 -2.47 5.99
C ASN A 166 -30.75 -3.54 7.09
N TYR A 167 -31.65 -3.34 8.06
CA TYR A 167 -31.90 -4.32 9.11
C TYR A 167 -32.43 -5.64 8.54
N MET A 168 -33.47 -5.59 7.69
CA MET A 168 -34.02 -6.79 7.07
C MET A 168 -33.00 -7.53 6.19
N GLN A 169 -32.11 -6.79 5.52
CA GLN A 169 -31.05 -7.35 4.70
C GLN A 169 -29.95 -7.99 5.54
N LYS A 170 -29.54 -7.37 6.65
CA LYS A 170 -28.60 -7.96 7.61
C LYS A 170 -29.16 -9.28 8.13
N GLU A 171 -30.41 -9.31 8.59
CA GLU A 171 -31.07 -10.54 9.05
C GLU A 171 -31.07 -11.63 7.97
N LYS A 172 -31.44 -11.28 6.72
CA LYS A 172 -31.43 -12.24 5.62
C LYS A 172 -30.03 -12.72 5.27
N PHE A 173 -29.03 -11.84 5.25
CA PHE A 173 -27.63 -12.18 5.01
C PHE A 173 -27.12 -13.14 6.09
N MET A 174 -27.38 -12.84 7.35
CA MET A 174 -27.00 -13.69 8.49
C MET A 174 -27.71 -15.04 8.46
N SER A 175 -28.95 -15.11 7.94
CA SER A 175 -29.69 -16.36 7.79
C SER A 175 -29.12 -17.33 6.74
N LEU A 176 -28.21 -16.86 5.87
CA LEU A 176 -27.53 -17.71 4.87
C LEU A 176 -26.31 -18.45 5.44
N ALA A 177 -25.92 -18.18 6.68
CA ALA A 177 -24.81 -18.88 7.30
C ALA A 177 -25.15 -20.36 7.55
N GLU A 178 -24.31 -21.26 7.07
CA GLU A 178 -24.50 -22.71 7.24
C GLU A 178 -23.86 -23.24 8.53
N SER A 179 -23.05 -22.41 9.21
CA SER A 179 -22.38 -22.73 10.47
C SER A 179 -22.19 -21.50 11.35
N GLU A 180 -21.94 -21.71 12.64
CA GLU A 180 -21.72 -20.64 13.60
C GLU A 180 -20.41 -19.86 13.30
N GLU A 181 -19.35 -20.55 12.89
CA GLU A 181 -18.09 -19.91 12.48
C GLU A 181 -18.28 -19.04 11.22
N GLN A 182 -19.07 -19.52 10.26
CA GLN A 182 -19.43 -18.74 9.08
C GLN A 182 -20.32 -17.54 9.46
N ARG A 183 -21.22 -17.70 10.43
CA ARG A 183 -22.08 -16.62 10.93
C ARG A 183 -21.26 -15.52 11.60
N GLU A 184 -20.29 -15.87 12.44
CA GLU A 184 -19.37 -14.92 13.08
C GLU A 184 -18.52 -14.16 12.04
N TRP A 185 -18.02 -14.87 11.02
CA TRP A 185 -17.29 -14.23 9.93
C TRP A 185 -18.20 -13.28 9.11
N MET A 186 -19.41 -13.73 8.76
CA MET A 186 -20.42 -12.94 8.04
C MET A 186 -20.83 -11.67 8.81
N ASP A 187 -20.98 -11.74 10.14
CA ASP A 187 -21.24 -10.56 10.96
C ASP A 187 -20.10 -9.53 10.85
N LYS A 188 -18.85 -10.02 10.90
CA LYS A 188 -17.65 -9.18 10.83
C LYS A 188 -17.47 -8.50 9.47
N ILE A 189 -17.89 -9.15 8.38
CA ILE A 189 -17.79 -8.60 7.01
C ILE A 189 -19.05 -7.86 6.56
N CYS A 190 -20.13 -7.89 7.35
CA CYS A 190 -21.37 -7.22 7.00
C CYS A 190 -21.13 -5.69 6.93
N PRO A 191 -21.47 -5.01 5.82
CA PRO A 191 -21.32 -3.56 5.71
C PRO A 191 -22.29 -2.79 6.61
N TYR A 192 -23.35 -3.44 7.09
CA TYR A 192 -24.38 -2.86 7.96
C TYR A 192 -24.09 -3.20 9.43
N GLN A 193 -23.13 -2.48 10.01
CA GLN A 193 -22.82 -2.60 11.44
C GLN A 193 -23.80 -1.76 12.28
N ASP A 194 -24.22 -2.30 13.42
CA ASP A 194 -25.02 -1.55 14.38
C ASP A 194 -24.10 -0.48 15.00
N ARG A 195 -24.32 0.79 14.66
CA ARG A 195 -23.61 1.86 15.35
C ARG A 195 -24.14 1.94 16.78
N PRO A 196 -23.29 2.11 17.79
CA PRO A 196 -23.76 2.43 19.13
C PRO A 196 -24.62 3.71 19.05
N GLU A 197 -25.74 3.74 19.78
CA GLU A 197 -26.74 4.83 19.75
C GLU A 197 -26.21 6.18 20.30
N GLU A 198 -24.91 6.31 20.54
CA GLU A 198 -24.27 7.53 21.03
C GLU A 198 -23.08 7.92 20.13
N ALA A 199 -23.35 8.81 19.17
CA ALA A 199 -22.36 9.65 18.49
C ALA A 199 -23.00 10.99 18.08
#